data_AF-A0A2N6ECM1-F1
#
_entry.id   AF-A0A2N6ECM1-F1
#
_cell.length_a   1.000
_cell.length_b   1.000
_cell.length_c   1.000
_cell.angle_alpha   90.00
_cell.angle_beta   90.00
_cell.angle_gamma   90.00
#
_symmetry.space_group_name_H-M   'P 1'
#
loop_
_entity.id
_entity.type
_entity.pdbx_description
1 polymer ?
#
loop_
_entity_poly.entity_id
_entity_poly.type
_entity_poly.pdbx_seq_one_letter_code
_entity_poly.pdbx_strand_id
1 'polypeptide(L)'
;MVKSRFPVLSVVTVRHPIDSFLSLESHGWPNCPRKFEEYCRRYHAFLDAHEEVPVFRYEDFVNDTSAIVAELCQSLELSYSESFLDTFDVFRFSGDSGRTGMTIEARPRREVNEDFLAEVNSSSVSVELLSRLGYESGGRDA
;
A
#
# COMPACT_ATOMS: atom_id res chain seq x y z
N MET A 1 1.48 10.23 27.07
CA MET A 1 0.51 9.95 26.00
C MET A 1 0.56 11.14 25.04
N VAL A 2 1.18 10.98 23.86
CA VAL A 2 1.44 12.10 22.93
C VAL A 2 0.16 12.46 22.15
N LYS A 3 -0.65 11.46 21.78
CA LYS A 3 -1.94 11.61 21.09
C LYS A 3 -3.00 12.38 21.92
N SER A 4 -2.90 12.38 23.25
CA SER A 4 -3.79 13.16 24.12
C SER A 4 -3.37 14.62 24.28
N ARG A 5 -2.23 15.00 23.72
CA ARG A 5 -1.64 16.34 23.84
C ARG A 5 -1.44 17.05 22.50
N PHE A 6 -1.44 16.32 21.39
CA PHE A 6 -1.29 16.89 20.05
C PHE A 6 -2.29 16.23 19.09
N PRO A 7 -2.95 17.01 18.21
CA PRO A 7 -3.71 16.44 17.11
C PRO A 7 -2.77 15.62 16.24
N VAL A 8 -3.21 14.41 15.86
CA VAL A 8 -2.45 13.52 14.99
C VAL A 8 -3.15 13.51 13.64
N LEU A 9 -2.47 14.02 12.62
CA LEU A 9 -2.87 13.87 11.23
C LEU A 9 -2.42 12.49 10.75
N SER A 10 -3.25 11.84 9.94
CA SER A 10 -3.03 10.47 9.50
C SER A 10 -3.43 10.32 8.05
N VAL A 11 -2.73 9.44 7.36
CA VAL A 11 -3.05 8.97 6.02
C VAL A 11 -2.83 7.46 6.02
N VAL A 12 -3.60 6.74 5.22
CA VAL A 12 -3.41 5.31 4.99
C VAL A 12 -2.87 5.14 3.58
N THR A 13 -1.81 4.33 3.44
CA THR A 13 -1.34 3.90 2.13
C THR A 13 -1.71 2.43 1.92
N VAL A 14 -2.23 2.13 0.75
CA VAL A 14 -2.62 0.79 0.33
C VAL A 14 -1.89 0.43 -0.95
N ARG A 15 -1.78 -0.86 -1.20
CA ARG A 15 -1.28 -1.44 -2.45
C ARG A 15 -2.12 -2.66 -2.75
N HIS A 16 -2.18 -3.06 -4.02
CA HIS A 16 -2.87 -4.27 -4.42
C HIS A 16 -2.59 -5.44 -3.45
N PRO A 17 -3.64 -6.02 -2.81
CA PRO A 17 -3.48 -7.02 -1.75
C PRO A 17 -2.60 -8.21 -2.13
N ILE A 18 -2.75 -8.74 -3.35
CA ILE A 18 -1.88 -9.83 -3.87
C ILE A 18 -0.41 -9.42 -3.88
N ASP A 19 -0.08 -8.24 -4.41
CA ASP A 19 1.31 -7.79 -4.53
C ASP A 19 1.94 -7.54 -3.16
N SER A 20 1.16 -7.03 -2.21
CA SER A 20 1.57 -6.84 -0.83
C SER A 20 1.81 -8.17 -0.11
N PHE A 21 0.91 -9.15 -0.28
CA PHE A 21 1.03 -10.47 0.31
C PHE A 21 2.24 -11.25 -0.23
N LEU A 22 2.43 -11.29 -1.56
CA LEU A 22 3.59 -11.94 -2.16
C LEU A 22 4.91 -11.27 -1.78
N SER A 23 4.89 -9.94 -1.62
CA SER A 23 6.04 -9.22 -1.08
C SER A 23 6.34 -9.65 0.35
N LEU A 24 5.32 -9.72 1.20
CA LEU A 24 5.42 -10.14 2.58
C LEU A 24 6.00 -11.56 2.72
N GLU A 25 5.50 -12.52 1.93
CA GLU A 25 6.02 -13.89 1.90
C GLU A 25 7.50 -13.93 1.47
N SER A 26 7.87 -13.17 0.44
CA SER A 26 9.25 -13.18 -0.07
C SER A 26 10.30 -12.64 0.92
N HIS A 27 9.89 -11.80 1.87
CA HIS A 27 10.80 -11.25 2.90
C HIS A 27 10.82 -12.08 4.19
N GLY A 28 10.05 -13.17 4.28
CA GLY A 28 10.12 -14.11 5.40
C GLY A 28 9.78 -13.50 6.77
N TRP A 29 8.89 -12.50 6.81
CA TRP A 29 8.58 -11.79 8.05
C TRP A 29 8.01 -12.73 9.13
N PRO A 30 8.45 -12.61 10.39
CA PRO A 30 7.91 -13.40 11.48
C PRO A 30 6.44 -13.02 11.71
N ASN A 31 5.56 -14.01 11.88
CA ASN A 31 4.10 -13.88 12.07
C ASN A 31 3.28 -13.46 10.83
N CYS A 32 3.80 -13.67 9.63
CA CYS A 32 3.00 -13.50 8.41
C CYS A 32 1.79 -14.45 8.41
N PRO A 33 0.61 -13.97 7.99
CA PRO A 33 -0.52 -14.85 7.74
C PRO A 33 -0.12 -15.90 6.70
N ARG A 34 -0.37 -17.18 7.01
CA ARG A 34 -0.01 -18.31 6.13
C ARG A 34 -0.95 -18.48 4.94
N LYS A 35 -2.11 -17.80 4.95
CA LYS A 35 -3.14 -17.87 3.93
C LYS A 35 -3.54 -16.48 3.51
N PHE A 36 -3.90 -16.31 2.25
CA PHE A 36 -4.28 -15.01 1.71
C PHE A 36 -5.57 -14.49 2.35
N GLU A 37 -6.53 -15.38 2.60
CA GLU A 37 -7.79 -15.01 3.24
C GLU A 37 -7.60 -14.37 4.63
N GLU A 38 -6.68 -14.90 5.46
CA GLU A 38 -6.36 -14.32 6.77
C GLU A 38 -5.68 -12.96 6.64
N TYR A 39 -4.82 -12.79 5.62
CA TYR A 39 -4.27 -11.49 5.28
C TYR A 39 -5.39 -10.49 4.94
N CYS A 40 -6.37 -10.90 4.12
CA CYS A 40 -7.50 -10.05 3.75
C CYS A 40 -8.38 -9.66 4.95
N ARG A 41 -8.68 -10.60 5.87
CA ARG A 41 -9.43 -10.30 7.10
C ARG A 41 -8.75 -9.22 7.95
N ARG A 42 -7.43 -9.32 8.13
CA ARG A 42 -6.65 -8.32 8.86
C ARG A 42 -6.64 -6.98 8.15
N TYR A 43 -6.60 -7.00 6.81
CA TYR A 43 -6.69 -5.79 6.00
C TYR A 43 -8.03 -5.09 6.20
N HIS A 44 -9.15 -5.81 6.15
CA HIS A 44 -10.47 -5.25 6.44
C HIS A 44 -10.52 -4.61 7.83
N ALA A 45 -10.09 -5.34 8.87
CA ALA A 45 -10.05 -4.80 10.23
C ALA A 45 -9.18 -3.53 10.33
N PHE A 46 -8.08 -3.48 9.58
CA PHE A 46 -7.23 -2.29 9.50
C PHE A 46 -7.96 -1.12 8.82
N LEU A 47 -8.63 -1.35 7.70
CA LEU A 47 -9.39 -0.30 7.00
C LEU A 47 -10.58 0.19 7.83
N ASP A 48 -11.27 -0.70 8.53
CA ASP A 48 -12.39 -0.35 9.41
C ASP A 48 -11.92 0.52 10.58
N ALA A 49 -10.76 0.22 11.15
CA ALA A 49 -10.15 1.03 12.20
C ALA A 49 -9.68 2.42 11.73
N HIS A 50 -9.63 2.66 10.42
CA HIS A 50 -9.16 3.90 9.80
C HIS A 50 -10.15 4.45 8.77
N GLU A 51 -11.46 4.18 8.94
CA GLU A 51 -12.48 4.57 7.95
C GLU A 51 -12.56 6.07 7.68
N GLU A 52 -12.19 6.90 8.66
CA GLU A 52 -12.18 8.37 8.55
C GLU A 52 -10.85 8.93 8.03
N VAL A 53 -9.87 8.07 7.75
CA VAL A 53 -8.52 8.48 7.33
C VAL A 53 -8.41 8.39 5.81
N PRO A 54 -7.90 9.42 5.11
CA PRO A 54 -7.73 9.38 3.66
C PRO A 54 -6.80 8.24 3.24
N VAL A 55 -7.20 7.54 2.17
CA VAL A 55 -6.51 6.36 1.63
C VAL A 55 -5.86 6.71 0.29
N PHE A 56 -4.58 6.39 0.14
CA PHE A 56 -3.79 6.59 -1.08
C PHE A 56 -3.28 5.25 -1.61
N ARG A 57 -3.52 4.96 -2.89
CA ARG A 57 -3.06 3.71 -3.51
C ARG A 57 -1.65 3.88 -4.07
N TYR A 58 -0.83 2.85 -3.89
CA TYR A 58 0.51 2.77 -4.45
C TYR A 58 0.50 2.92 -5.98
N GLU A 59 -0.49 2.33 -6.64
CA GLU A 59 -0.65 2.36 -8.10
C GLU A 59 -0.91 3.79 -8.60
N ASP A 60 -1.75 4.56 -7.91
CA ASP A 60 -1.97 5.97 -8.23
C ASP A 60 -0.70 6.80 -7.96
N PHE A 61 0.01 6.53 -6.86
CA PHE A 61 1.25 7.21 -6.50
C PHE A 61 2.35 7.04 -7.53
N VAL A 62 2.54 5.84 -8.09
CA VAL A 62 3.55 5.63 -9.13
C VAL A 62 3.11 6.11 -10.51
N ASN A 63 1.81 6.25 -10.74
CA ASN A 63 1.26 6.77 -11.99
C ASN A 63 1.34 8.32 -12.06
N ASP A 64 1.01 9.01 -10.96
CA ASP A 64 1.10 10.47 -10.85
C ASP A 64 1.68 10.89 -9.49
N THR A 65 2.99 10.74 -9.35
CA THR A 65 3.68 10.98 -8.09
C THR A 65 3.54 12.42 -7.60
N SER A 66 3.62 13.41 -8.47
CA SER A 66 3.55 14.82 -8.07
C SER A 66 2.18 15.19 -7.54
N ALA A 67 1.10 14.74 -8.21
CA ALA A 67 -0.26 15.00 -7.74
C ALA A 67 -0.52 14.33 -6.39
N ILE A 68 -0.18 13.05 -6.25
CA ILE A 68 -0.42 12.31 -5.01
C ILE A 68 0.41 12.85 -3.84
N VAL A 69 1.66 13.28 -4.07
CA VAL A 69 2.47 13.91 -3.01
C VAL A 69 1.88 15.25 -2.59
N ALA A 70 1.36 16.05 -3.52
CA ALA A 70 0.69 17.30 -3.18
C ALA A 70 -0.56 17.06 -2.31
N GLU A 71 -1.39 16.07 -2.65
CA GLU A 71 -2.56 15.67 -1.86
C GLU A 71 -2.20 15.11 -0.48
N LEU A 72 -1.14 14.31 -0.39
CA LEU A 72 -0.58 13.82 0.88
C LEU A 72 -0.11 14.98 1.76
N CYS A 73 0.64 15.93 1.19
CA CYS A 73 1.10 17.13 1.89
C CYS A 73 -0.09 17.94 2.40
N GLN A 74 -1.13 18.12 1.58
CA GLN A 74 -2.36 18.79 2.00
C GLN A 74 -3.05 18.07 3.17
N SER A 75 -3.19 16.75 3.08
CA SER A 75 -3.84 15.92 4.12
C SER A 75 -3.08 15.93 5.45
N LEU A 76 -1.75 16.11 5.40
CA LEU A 76 -0.86 16.14 6.55
C LEU A 76 -0.49 17.57 6.99
N GLU A 77 -1.08 18.60 6.40
CA GLU A 77 -0.76 20.01 6.64
C GLU A 77 0.75 20.32 6.51
N LEU A 78 1.40 19.70 5.53
CA LEU A 78 2.81 19.90 5.18
C LEU A 78 2.93 20.81 3.95
N SER A 79 4.03 21.56 3.88
CA SER A 79 4.36 22.33 2.68
C SER A 79 4.80 21.39 1.55
N TYR A 80 4.12 21.47 0.42
CA TYR A 80 4.56 20.82 -0.82
C TYR A 80 5.70 21.62 -1.46
N SER A 81 6.66 20.92 -2.07
CA SER A 81 7.75 21.51 -2.82
C SER A 81 7.77 20.92 -4.23
N GLU A 82 7.65 21.75 -5.26
CA GLU A 82 7.70 21.29 -6.65
C GLU A 82 9.05 20.66 -7.02
N SER A 83 10.13 21.01 -6.32
CA SER A 83 11.48 20.47 -6.54
C SER A 83 11.77 19.18 -5.77
N PHE A 84 10.76 18.51 -5.19
CA PHE A 84 11.00 17.31 -4.38
C PHE A 84 11.57 16.16 -5.23
N LEU A 85 11.10 16.01 -6.48
CA LEU A 85 11.60 14.98 -7.40
C LEU A 85 13.07 15.18 -7.78
N ASP A 86 13.59 16.40 -7.70
CA ASP A 86 15.00 16.69 -7.97
C ASP A 86 15.92 16.37 -6.78
N THR A 87 15.35 16.15 -5.59
CA THR A 87 16.10 16.11 -4.34
C THR A 87 15.83 14.87 -3.48
N PHE A 88 14.79 14.09 -3.79
CA PHE A 88 14.36 12.96 -2.93
C PHE A 88 15.38 11.82 -2.83
N ASP A 89 16.23 11.64 -3.84
CA ASP A 89 17.26 10.60 -3.93
C ASP A 89 18.50 10.94 -3.08
N VAL A 90 18.75 12.23 -2.84
CA VAL A 90 19.80 12.74 -1.96
C VAL A 90 19.56 12.29 -0.52
N PHE A 91 18.30 12.19 -0.10
CA PHE A 91 17.94 11.75 1.24
C PHE A 91 18.10 10.23 1.38
N ARG A 92 19.16 9.79 2.06
CA ARG A 92 19.35 8.39 2.46
C ARG A 92 18.62 8.10 3.76
N PHE A 93 17.55 7.31 3.67
CA PHE A 93 16.86 6.79 4.85
C PHE A 93 17.69 5.63 5.45
N SER A 94 17.90 5.66 6.76
CA SER A 94 18.67 4.64 7.51
C SER A 94 17.88 3.36 7.82
N GLY A 95 16.66 3.23 7.31
CA GLY A 95 15.83 2.04 7.50
C GLY A 95 16.02 0.98 6.41
N ASP A 96 15.68 -0.26 6.74
CA ASP A 96 15.56 -1.38 5.79
C ASP A 96 14.29 -1.21 4.92
N SER A 97 14.21 -0.07 4.24
CA SER A 97 13.04 0.35 3.47
C SER A 97 12.79 -0.49 2.22
N GLY A 98 13.70 -1.43 1.90
CA GLY A 98 13.71 -2.11 0.60
C GLY A 98 13.94 -1.18 -0.59
N ARG A 99 14.18 0.13 -0.37
CA ARG A 99 14.41 1.11 -1.43
C ARG A 99 15.84 1.01 -1.94
N THR A 100 16.02 0.27 -3.03
CA THR A 100 17.32 0.12 -3.71
C THR A 100 17.44 0.96 -4.98
N GLY A 101 16.35 1.61 -5.42
CA GLY A 101 16.29 2.40 -6.65
C GLY A 101 16.29 3.91 -6.42
N MET A 102 16.80 4.65 -7.41
CA MET A 102 16.77 6.11 -7.47
C MET A 102 15.52 6.64 -8.18
N THR A 103 14.64 5.75 -8.66
CA THR A 103 13.45 6.11 -9.46
C THR A 103 12.19 5.65 -8.75
N ILE A 104 11.15 6.49 -8.78
CA ILE A 104 9.80 6.13 -8.35
C ILE A 104 9.11 5.49 -9.56
N GLU A 105 8.81 4.20 -9.48
CA GLU A 105 8.26 3.43 -10.59
C GLU A 105 7.39 2.28 -10.09
N ALA A 106 6.47 1.83 -10.97
CA ALA A 106 5.68 0.65 -10.74
C ALA A 106 6.57 -0.60 -10.68
N ARG A 107 6.38 -1.43 -9.66
CA ARG A 107 7.06 -2.72 -9.55
C ARG A 107 6.20 -3.81 -10.19
N PRO A 108 6.79 -4.68 -11.04
CA PRO A 108 6.04 -5.78 -11.63
C PRO A 108 5.52 -6.71 -10.54
N ARG A 109 4.32 -7.25 -10.77
CA ARG A 109 3.73 -8.30 -9.95
C ARG A 109 4.64 -9.51 -9.95
N ARG A 110 4.85 -10.10 -8.76
CA ARG A 110 5.55 -11.39 -8.62
C ARG A 110 4.75 -12.50 -9.28
N GLU A 111 5.41 -13.57 -9.69
CA GLU A 111 4.74 -14.71 -10.31
C GLU A 111 3.63 -15.24 -9.41
N VAL A 112 2.46 -15.47 -10.00
CA VAL A 112 1.28 -15.99 -9.30
C VAL A 112 0.89 -17.29 -9.97
N ASN A 113 0.88 -18.39 -9.22
CA ASN A 113 0.46 -19.68 -9.73
C ASN A 113 -1.08 -19.79 -9.76
N GLU A 114 -1.58 -20.74 -10.56
CA GLU A 114 -3.02 -20.95 -10.74
C GLU A 114 -3.72 -21.35 -9.43
N ASP A 115 -3.06 -22.14 -8.58
CA ASP A 115 -3.60 -22.58 -7.29
C ASP A 115 -3.88 -21.39 -6.36
N PHE A 116 -2.96 -20.43 -6.29
CA PHE A 116 -3.12 -19.22 -5.50
C PHE A 116 -4.21 -18.31 -6.07
N LEU A 117 -4.28 -18.15 -7.40
CA LEU A 117 -5.38 -17.40 -8.02
C LEU A 117 -6.74 -18.05 -7.73
N ALA A 118 -6.81 -19.38 -7.73
CA ALA A 118 -8.01 -20.10 -7.33
C ALA A 118 -8.36 -19.87 -5.84
N GLU A 119 -7.37 -19.84 -4.94
CA GLU A 119 -7.56 -19.45 -3.53
C GLU A 119 -8.14 -18.03 -3.43
N VAL A 120 -7.55 -17.05 -4.13
CA VAL A 120 -7.99 -15.65 -4.13
C VAL A 120 -9.45 -15.54 -4.59
N ASN A 121 -9.79 -16.20 -5.70
CA ASN A 121 -11.11 -16.09 -6.33
C ASN A 121 -12.21 -16.90 -5.62
N SER A 122 -11.83 -17.92 -4.84
CA SER A 122 -12.80 -18.73 -4.07
C SER A 122 -13.15 -18.12 -2.71
N SER A 123 -12.36 -17.16 -2.24
CA SER A 123 -12.55 -16.46 -0.97
C SER A 123 -13.41 -15.20 -1.15
N SER A 124 -14.61 -15.19 -0.58
CA SER A 124 -15.48 -13.99 -0.59
C SER A 124 -14.81 -12.79 0.08
N VAL A 125 -14.06 -13.01 1.16
CA VAL A 125 -13.31 -11.96 1.88
C VAL A 125 -12.26 -11.32 0.97
N SER A 126 -11.59 -12.13 0.15
CA SER A 126 -10.56 -11.65 -0.76
C SER A 126 -11.15 -10.82 -1.91
N VAL A 127 -12.25 -11.30 -2.49
CA VAL A 127 -12.98 -10.58 -3.54
C VAL A 127 -13.55 -9.26 -3.01
N GLU A 128 -14.12 -9.28 -1.80
CA GLU A 128 -14.64 -8.08 -1.14
C GLU A 128 -13.54 -7.04 -0.89
N LEU A 129 -12.37 -7.46 -0.43
CA LEU A 129 -11.24 -6.55 -0.22
C LEU A 129 -10.78 -5.89 -1.52
N LEU A 130 -10.64 -6.69 -2.59
CA LEU A 130 -10.23 -6.17 -3.90
C LEU A 130 -11.25 -5.14 -4.40
N SER A 131 -12.55 -5.47 -4.34
CA SER A 131 -13.62 -4.55 -4.72
C SER A 131 -13.63 -3.28 -3.85
N ARG A 132 -13.44 -3.40 -2.53
CA ARG A 132 -13.38 -2.26 -1.59
C ARG A 132 -12.25 -1.29 -1.91
N LEU A 133 -11.13 -1.79 -2.41
CA LEU A 133 -9.95 -0.99 -2.78
C LEU A 133 -9.95 -0.57 -4.26
N GLY A 134 -10.99 -0.94 -5.02
CA GLY A 134 -11.13 -0.61 -6.43
C GLY A 134 -10.19 -1.39 -7.35
N TYR A 135 -9.84 -2.63 -6.99
CA TYR A 135 -9.07 -3.56 -7.81
C TYR A 135 -9.97 -4.65 -8.41
N GLU A 136 -9.68 -5.09 -9.64
CA GLU A 136 -10.36 -6.24 -10.23
C GLU A 136 -9.95 -7.57 -9.59
N SER A 137 -10.91 -8.48 -9.40
CA SER A 137 -10.66 -9.83 -8.92
C SER A 137 -9.93 -10.66 -9.98
N GLY A 138 -8.64 -10.95 -9.74
CA GLY A 138 -7.86 -11.92 -10.51
C GLY A 138 -7.07 -11.39 -11.72
N GLY A 139 -7.10 -10.08 -11.99
CA GLY A 139 -6.42 -9.45 -13.13
C GLY A 139 -5.65 -8.19 -12.73
N ARG A 140 -4.74 -7.71 -13.58
CA ARG A 140 -4.14 -6.38 -13.42
C ARG A 140 -5.20 -5.34 -13.76
N ASP A 141 -5.36 -4.34 -12.90
CA ASP A 141 -5.88 -3.07 -13.38
C ASP A 141 -4.89 -2.52 -14.43
N ALA A 142 -5.43 -2.09 -15.56
CA ALA A 142 -4.68 -1.68 -16.75
C ALA A 142 -3.71 -0.54 -16.50
#